data_AF-A0A4V1URT7-F1
#
_entry.id   AF-A0A4V1URT7-F1
#
_cell.length_a   1.000
_cell.length_b   1.000
_cell.length_c   1.000
_cell.angle_alpha   90.00
_cell.angle_beta   90.00
_cell.angle_gamma   90.00
#
_symmetry.space_group_name_H-M   'P 1'
#
loop_
_entity.id
_entity.type
_entity.pdbx_description
1 polymer ?
#
loop_
_entity_poly.entity_id
_entity_poly.type
_entity_poly.pdbx_seq_one_letter_code
_entity_poly.pdbx_strand_id
1 'polypeptide(L)'
;MSGVAGWYGKLPALGDFASRRLPQEWIDQWDGWLAAGLHGLREAAPETWLNDYLASPAWRFALLPGCLPDGSGDGLRVGVMIPSVDRVGRYFPLVVISPAMPRPVDGAQVAALWHWAGQLEETAVSALHDDWTAEALDAALADLPMPAATPVDPALPPALTALLGQAAWDGLHGCSLWLHAATGPTVQPALPQGAAFAALFRP
;
A
#
# COMPACT_ATOMS: atom_id res chain seq x y z
N MET A 1 6.89 -9.53 -18.72
CA MET A 1 6.36 -9.47 -17.35
C MET A 1 5.06 -8.69 -17.41
N SER A 2 3.94 -9.29 -17.01
CA SER A 2 2.65 -8.58 -16.98
C SER A 2 2.70 -7.52 -15.87
N GLY A 3 2.65 -6.25 -16.26
CA GLY A 3 2.85 -5.07 -15.40
C GLY A 3 1.62 -4.64 -14.59
N VAL A 4 0.76 -5.57 -14.18
CA VAL A 4 -0.50 -5.23 -13.49
C VAL A 4 -0.34 -5.43 -11.98
N ALA A 5 -0.82 -4.47 -11.19
CA ALA A 5 -0.78 -4.52 -9.73
C ALA A 5 -1.71 -5.60 -9.16
N GLY A 6 -1.20 -6.39 -8.22
CA GLY A 6 -1.96 -7.29 -7.35
C GLY A 6 -2.84 -6.54 -6.35
N TRP A 7 -3.90 -7.17 -5.85
CA TRP A 7 -4.70 -6.59 -4.76
C TRP A 7 -5.36 -7.65 -3.88
N TYR A 8 -5.63 -7.28 -2.63
CA TYR A 8 -6.33 -8.07 -1.61
C TYR A 8 -7.10 -7.15 -0.67
N GLY A 9 -8.28 -7.56 -0.23
CA GLY A 9 -9.02 -6.88 0.82
C GLY A 9 -10.53 -6.92 0.60
N LYS A 10 -11.22 -5.90 1.13
CA LYS A 10 -12.67 -5.74 0.97
C LYS A 10 -13.00 -4.64 -0.03
N LEU A 11 -14.10 -4.86 -0.74
CA LEU A 11 -14.76 -3.90 -1.60
C LEU A 11 -16.22 -3.74 -1.14
N PRO A 12 -16.79 -2.53 -1.14
CA PRO A 12 -18.18 -2.28 -0.73
C PRO A 12 -19.20 -3.11 -1.52
N ALA A 13 -18.92 -3.41 -2.79
CA ALA A 13 -19.80 -4.22 -3.64
C ALA A 13 -19.81 -5.72 -3.30
N LEU A 14 -18.81 -6.23 -2.59
CA LEU A 14 -18.62 -7.66 -2.32
C LEU A 14 -19.00 -8.03 -0.91
N GLY A 15 -19.49 -9.27 -0.72
CA GLY A 15 -19.85 -9.78 0.61
C GLY A 15 -18.71 -10.48 1.35
N ASP A 16 -17.55 -10.64 0.72
CA ASP A 16 -16.39 -11.34 1.27
C ASP A 16 -15.08 -10.74 0.77
N PHE A 17 -13.94 -11.23 1.26
CA PHE A 17 -12.63 -10.90 0.73
C PHE A 17 -12.49 -11.28 -0.74
N ALA A 18 -11.73 -10.48 -1.48
CA ALA A 18 -11.33 -10.80 -2.84
C ALA A 18 -9.86 -10.48 -3.07
N SER A 19 -9.27 -11.13 -4.05
CA SER A 19 -7.90 -10.89 -4.48
C SER A 19 -7.71 -11.13 -5.97
N ARG A 20 -6.67 -10.51 -6.52
CA ARG A 20 -6.14 -10.81 -7.86
C ARG A 20 -4.62 -10.70 -7.85
N ARG A 21 -3.96 -11.62 -8.55
CA ARG A 21 -2.51 -11.63 -8.84
C ARG A 21 -1.61 -11.43 -7.61
N LEU A 22 -2.03 -11.96 -6.47
CA LEU A 22 -1.20 -12.09 -5.27
C LEU A 22 -1.03 -13.57 -4.91
N PRO A 23 0.20 -14.02 -4.64
CA PRO A 23 0.44 -15.35 -4.10
C PRO A 23 -0.27 -15.52 -2.75
N GLN A 24 -0.69 -16.75 -2.42
CA GLN A 24 -1.40 -17.03 -1.18
C GLN A 24 -0.57 -16.66 0.06
N GLU A 25 0.74 -16.94 0.06
CA GLU A 25 1.65 -16.60 1.16
C GLU A 25 1.69 -15.08 1.46
N TRP A 26 1.48 -14.24 0.43
CA TRP A 26 1.38 -12.79 0.60
C TRP A 26 0.06 -12.44 1.27
N ILE A 27 -1.04 -13.02 0.76
CA ILE A 27 -2.37 -12.80 1.30
C ILE A 27 -2.40 -13.17 2.79
N ASP A 28 -1.84 -14.31 3.17
CA ASP A 28 -1.82 -14.78 4.56
C ASP A 28 -1.04 -13.81 5.48
N GLN A 29 0.09 -13.27 5.01
CA GLN A 29 0.89 -12.30 5.75
C GLN A 29 0.17 -10.96 5.93
N TRP A 30 -0.41 -10.42 4.85
CA TRP A 30 -1.17 -9.18 4.90
C TRP A 30 -2.45 -9.33 5.75
N ASP A 31 -3.14 -10.45 5.62
CA ASP A 31 -4.34 -10.76 6.40
C ASP A 31 -4.03 -10.84 7.89
N GLY A 32 -3.05 -11.66 8.28
CA GLY A 32 -2.66 -11.82 9.67
C GLY A 32 -2.20 -10.50 10.31
N TRP A 33 -1.37 -9.73 9.60
CA TRP A 33 -0.89 -8.43 10.07
C TRP A 33 -2.03 -7.42 10.26
N LEU A 34 -2.90 -7.25 9.25
CA LEU A 34 -4.03 -6.31 9.33
C LEU A 34 -5.06 -6.76 10.38
N ALA A 35 -5.42 -8.03 10.42
CA ALA A 35 -6.39 -8.55 11.37
C ALA A 35 -5.92 -8.37 12.81
N ALA A 36 -4.66 -8.70 13.11
CA ALA A 36 -4.08 -8.52 14.43
C ALA A 36 -4.00 -7.05 14.84
N GLY A 37 -3.56 -6.18 13.92
CA GLY A 37 -3.45 -4.75 14.18
C GLY A 37 -4.82 -4.08 14.39
N LEU A 38 -5.81 -4.37 13.54
CA LEU A 38 -7.19 -3.86 13.70
C LEU A 38 -7.83 -4.37 14.98
N HIS A 39 -7.56 -5.61 15.38
CA HIS A 39 -7.98 -6.13 16.68
C HIS A 39 -7.39 -5.32 17.82
N GLY A 40 -6.08 -5.04 17.79
CA GLY A 40 -5.41 -4.21 18.79
C GLY A 40 -5.97 -2.78 18.87
N LEU A 41 -6.36 -2.18 17.73
CA LEU A 41 -7.03 -0.86 17.72
C LEU A 41 -8.38 -0.89 18.42
N ARG A 42 -9.18 -1.94 18.16
CA ARG A 42 -10.49 -2.14 18.80
C ARG A 42 -10.37 -2.32 20.30
N GLU A 43 -9.36 -3.07 20.75
CA GLU A 43 -9.11 -3.28 22.19
C GLU A 43 -8.63 -2.00 22.87
N ALA A 44 -7.73 -1.25 22.22
CA ALA A 44 -7.14 -0.05 22.80
C ALA A 44 -8.11 1.14 22.87
N ALA A 45 -9.03 1.26 21.91
CA ALA A 45 -9.94 2.40 21.79
C ALA A 45 -11.33 1.99 21.28
N PRO A 46 -12.11 1.18 22.03
CA PRO A 46 -13.37 0.58 21.56
C PRO A 46 -14.42 1.61 21.12
N GLU A 47 -14.40 2.82 21.70
CA GLU A 47 -15.36 3.88 21.39
C GLU A 47 -14.97 4.74 20.19
N THR A 48 -13.68 4.82 19.83
CA THR A 48 -13.19 5.74 18.77
C THR A 48 -12.57 5.04 17.58
N TRP A 49 -12.15 3.77 17.70
CA TRP A 49 -11.39 3.07 16.65
C TRP A 49 -12.09 3.10 15.29
N LEU A 50 -13.43 3.04 15.26
CA LEU A 50 -14.17 3.03 14.01
C LEU A 50 -14.16 4.40 13.34
N ASN A 51 -14.30 5.48 14.11
CA ASN A 51 -14.20 6.84 13.58
C ASN A 51 -12.79 7.11 13.08
N ASP A 52 -11.78 6.69 13.83
CA ASP A 52 -10.36 6.84 13.45
C ASP A 52 -10.06 6.04 12.17
N TYR A 53 -10.55 4.80 12.07
CA TYR A 53 -10.45 3.95 10.88
C TYR A 53 -11.08 4.61 9.65
N LEU A 54 -12.32 5.10 9.78
CA LEU A 54 -13.06 5.72 8.68
C LEU A 54 -12.47 7.07 8.25
N ALA A 55 -11.83 7.80 9.17
CA ALA A 55 -11.18 9.07 8.89
C ALA A 55 -9.72 8.92 8.45
N SER A 56 -9.15 7.72 8.53
CA SER A 56 -7.75 7.50 8.18
C SER A 56 -7.50 7.64 6.66
N PRO A 57 -6.33 8.16 6.27
CA PRO A 57 -6.04 8.45 4.87
C PRO A 57 -5.70 7.18 4.08
N ALA A 58 -5.66 7.31 2.75
CA ALA A 58 -4.93 6.36 1.93
C ALA A 58 -3.42 6.48 2.23
N TRP A 59 -2.77 5.33 2.38
CA TRP A 59 -1.33 5.25 2.61
C TRP A 59 -0.64 4.67 1.40
N ARG A 60 0.31 5.41 0.82
CA ARG A 60 1.26 4.85 -0.12
C ARG A 60 2.40 4.23 0.65
N PHE A 61 2.85 3.08 0.19
CA PHE A 61 3.97 2.37 0.80
C PHE A 61 5.00 1.91 -0.23
N ALA A 62 6.22 1.69 0.25
CA ALA A 62 7.25 0.95 -0.46
C ALA A 62 7.77 -0.19 0.42
N LEU A 63 7.75 -1.42 -0.09
CA LEU A 63 8.41 -2.56 0.53
C LEU A 63 9.77 -2.73 -0.11
N LEU A 64 10.82 -2.60 0.69
CA LEU A 64 12.19 -2.84 0.24
C LEU A 64 12.45 -4.35 0.19
N PRO A 65 13.48 -4.80 -0.55
CA PRO A 65 13.80 -6.21 -0.61
C PRO A 65 13.96 -6.83 0.77
N GLY A 66 13.39 -8.03 0.94
CA GLY A 66 13.41 -8.75 2.22
C GLY A 66 12.48 -8.20 3.31
N CYS A 67 11.61 -7.22 3.02
CA CYS A 67 10.63 -6.72 3.98
C CYS A 67 9.65 -7.80 4.46
N LEU A 68 9.37 -8.80 3.60
CA LEU A 68 8.57 -9.96 3.95
C LEU A 68 9.48 -11.20 4.11
N PRO A 69 9.26 -12.04 5.14
CA PRO A 69 10.19 -13.08 5.61
C PRO A 69 10.49 -14.27 4.68
N ASP A 70 9.79 -14.49 3.57
CA ASP A 70 9.86 -15.72 2.76
C ASP A 70 10.56 -15.59 1.40
N GLY A 71 11.39 -14.55 1.17
CA GLY A 71 12.18 -14.42 -0.07
C GLY A 71 11.36 -14.14 -1.33
N SER A 72 10.03 -14.07 -1.22
CA SER A 72 9.12 -13.60 -2.26
C SER A 72 9.26 -12.09 -2.55
N GLY A 73 10.05 -11.40 -1.73
CA GLY A 73 10.38 -9.98 -1.75
C GLY A 73 11.69 -9.61 -2.46
N ASP A 74 12.11 -10.34 -3.50
CA ASP A 74 13.39 -10.08 -4.21
C ASP A 74 13.46 -8.74 -5.00
N GLY A 75 12.48 -7.85 -4.84
CA GLY A 75 12.48 -6.55 -5.51
C GLY A 75 11.69 -5.48 -4.77
N LEU A 76 11.85 -4.23 -5.21
CA LEU A 76 11.06 -3.11 -4.73
C LEU A 76 9.60 -3.35 -5.06
N ARG A 77 8.69 -3.09 -4.13
CA ARG A 77 7.27 -2.98 -4.45
C ARG A 77 6.72 -1.70 -3.87
N VAL A 78 5.96 -0.97 -4.67
CA VAL A 78 5.14 0.14 -4.21
C VAL A 78 3.67 -0.26 -4.22
N GLY A 79 2.88 0.38 -3.38
CA GLY A 79 1.45 0.10 -3.30
C GLY A 79 0.70 1.15 -2.50
N VAL A 80 -0.60 0.90 -2.34
CA VAL A 80 -1.50 1.72 -1.54
C VAL A 80 -2.34 0.82 -0.62
N MET A 81 -2.60 1.31 0.58
CA MET A 81 -3.54 0.74 1.54
C MET A 81 -4.61 1.78 1.87
N ILE A 82 -5.88 1.40 1.76
CA ILE A 82 -7.02 2.30 1.99
C ILE A 82 -8.01 1.62 2.95
N PRO A 83 -8.54 2.34 3.96
CA PRO A 83 -9.67 1.86 4.76
C PRO A 83 -10.85 1.47 3.86
N SER A 84 -11.48 0.34 4.16
CA SER A 84 -12.57 -0.21 3.36
C SER A 84 -13.54 -1.03 4.21
N VAL A 85 -14.66 -1.39 3.62
CA VAL A 85 -15.75 -2.16 4.22
C VAL A 85 -16.34 -3.07 3.16
N ASP A 86 -16.83 -4.24 3.55
CA ASP A 86 -17.63 -5.07 2.64
C ASP A 86 -19.13 -4.70 2.69
N ARG A 87 -19.90 -5.30 1.78
CA ARG A 87 -21.34 -5.09 1.62
C ARG A 87 -22.16 -5.36 2.89
N VAL A 88 -21.62 -6.14 3.84
CA VAL A 88 -22.30 -6.50 5.08
C VAL A 88 -21.76 -5.72 6.30
N GLY A 89 -20.88 -4.73 6.10
CA GLY A 89 -20.43 -3.81 7.13
C GLY A 89 -19.20 -4.29 7.94
N ARG A 90 -18.44 -5.27 7.45
CA ARG A 90 -17.21 -5.72 8.12
C ARG A 90 -16.03 -4.90 7.60
N TYR A 91 -15.38 -4.15 8.47
CA TYR A 91 -14.26 -3.26 8.13
C TYR A 91 -12.94 -4.03 7.99
N PHE A 92 -12.27 -3.83 6.85
CA PHE A 92 -10.93 -4.34 6.56
C PHE A 92 -10.36 -3.60 5.33
N PRO A 93 -9.09 -3.14 5.34
CA PRO A 93 -8.52 -2.35 4.26
C PRO A 93 -8.50 -3.05 2.89
N LEU A 94 -8.51 -2.26 1.83
CA LEU A 94 -8.07 -2.68 0.50
C LEU A 94 -6.58 -2.38 0.36
N VAL A 95 -5.80 -3.36 -0.10
CA VAL A 95 -4.38 -3.21 -0.43
C VAL A 95 -4.20 -3.48 -1.93
N VAL A 96 -3.55 -2.54 -2.63
CA VAL A 96 -3.12 -2.69 -4.02
C VAL A 96 -1.60 -2.57 -4.06
N ILE A 97 -0.94 -3.50 -4.74
CA ILE A 97 0.52 -3.61 -4.73
C ILE A 97 1.07 -3.98 -6.09
N SER A 98 2.12 -3.29 -6.49
CA SER A 98 2.85 -3.55 -7.72
C SER A 98 3.48 -4.96 -7.79
N PRO A 99 3.75 -5.49 -9.00
CA PRO A 99 4.73 -6.55 -9.16
C PRO A 99 6.12 -6.08 -8.66
N ALA A 100 7.06 -7.00 -8.52
CA ALA A 100 8.43 -6.64 -8.18
C ALA A 100 9.03 -5.73 -9.26
N MET A 101 9.53 -4.57 -8.83
CA MET A 101 10.13 -3.54 -9.65
C MET A 101 11.64 -3.48 -9.43
N PRO A 102 12.43 -3.07 -10.44
CA PRO A 102 13.84 -2.80 -10.25
C PRO A 102 14.04 -1.63 -9.27
N ARG A 103 15.19 -1.63 -8.60
CA ARG A 103 15.65 -0.50 -7.78
C ARG A 103 15.78 0.75 -8.65
N PRO A 104 15.21 1.90 -8.24
CA PRO A 104 15.43 3.16 -8.94
C PRO A 104 16.89 3.62 -8.77
N VAL A 105 17.52 4.08 -9.84
CA VAL A 105 18.93 4.53 -9.80
C VAL A 105 19.09 6.05 -9.71
N ASP A 106 18.02 6.80 -9.94
CA ASP A 106 18.00 8.27 -9.90
C ASP A 106 16.64 8.79 -9.40
N GLY A 107 16.57 10.11 -9.19
CA GLY A 107 15.34 10.76 -8.72
C GLY A 107 14.18 10.74 -9.73
N ALA A 108 14.45 10.63 -11.03
CA ALA A 108 13.40 10.56 -12.04
C ALA A 108 12.65 9.22 -11.97
N GLN A 109 13.38 8.13 -11.69
CA GLN A 109 12.78 6.82 -11.46
C GLN A 109 12.03 6.73 -10.14
N VAL A 110 12.54 7.37 -9.07
CA VAL A 110 11.77 7.50 -7.82
C VAL A 110 10.46 8.26 -8.08
N ALA A 111 10.51 9.35 -8.85
CA ALA A 111 9.31 10.11 -9.19
C ALA A 111 8.31 9.32 -10.03
N ALA A 112 8.77 8.60 -11.05
CA ALA A 112 7.92 7.73 -11.85
C ALA A 112 7.22 6.64 -11.01
N LEU A 113 7.96 5.98 -10.10
CA LEU A 113 7.40 4.97 -9.20
C LEU A 113 6.35 5.56 -8.26
N TRP A 114 6.62 6.74 -7.71
CA TRP A 114 5.71 7.37 -6.75
C TRP A 114 4.47 7.98 -7.42
N HIS A 115 4.63 8.51 -8.63
CA HIS A 115 3.51 8.95 -9.46
C HIS A 115 2.57 7.78 -9.76
N TRP A 116 3.14 6.63 -10.16
CA TRP A 116 2.35 5.43 -10.40
C TRP A 116 1.65 4.91 -9.14
N ALA A 117 2.31 4.97 -7.97
CA ALA A 117 1.63 4.69 -6.69
C ALA A 117 0.45 5.64 -6.42
N GLY A 118 0.53 6.90 -6.88
CA GLY A 118 -0.60 7.83 -6.88
C GLY A 118 -1.74 7.41 -7.81
N GLN A 119 -1.44 6.89 -9.00
CA GLN A 119 -2.47 6.35 -9.90
C GLN A 119 -3.16 5.10 -9.33
N LEU A 120 -2.40 4.24 -8.62
CA LEU A 120 -2.96 3.11 -7.89
C LEU A 120 -3.92 3.58 -6.79
N GLU A 121 -3.53 4.61 -6.04
CA GLU A 121 -4.38 5.24 -5.02
C GLU A 121 -5.66 5.80 -5.61
N GLU A 122 -5.57 6.63 -6.65
CA GLU A 122 -6.74 7.21 -7.32
C GLU A 122 -7.71 6.12 -7.82
N THR A 123 -7.17 5.08 -8.46
CA THR A 123 -7.97 3.94 -8.94
C THR A 123 -8.66 3.19 -7.81
N ALA A 124 -7.93 2.92 -6.71
CA ALA A 124 -8.49 2.22 -5.56
C ALA A 124 -9.53 3.08 -4.82
N VAL A 125 -9.30 4.38 -4.66
CA VAL A 125 -10.27 5.33 -4.09
C VAL A 125 -11.56 5.36 -4.92
N SER A 126 -11.45 5.47 -6.25
CA SER A 126 -12.61 5.43 -7.15
C SER A 126 -13.38 4.10 -7.03
N ALA A 127 -12.67 2.98 -6.98
CA ALA A 127 -13.30 1.66 -6.85
C ALA A 127 -14.12 1.53 -5.54
N LEU A 128 -13.64 2.13 -4.45
CA LEU A 128 -14.34 2.15 -3.17
C LEU A 128 -15.51 3.15 -3.15
N HIS A 129 -15.39 4.31 -3.80
CA HIS A 129 -16.45 5.32 -3.83
C HIS A 129 -17.62 4.94 -4.75
N ASP A 130 -17.32 4.29 -5.87
CA ASP A 130 -18.30 3.99 -6.92
C ASP A 130 -18.80 2.52 -6.88
N ASP A 131 -18.57 1.82 -5.77
CA ASP A 131 -18.98 0.42 -5.55
C ASP A 131 -18.58 -0.52 -6.70
N TRP A 132 -17.32 -0.44 -7.17
CA TRP A 132 -16.86 -1.26 -8.28
C TRP A 132 -16.84 -2.76 -7.94
N THR A 133 -17.08 -3.60 -8.95
CA THR A 133 -16.87 -5.04 -8.85
C THR A 133 -15.39 -5.39 -8.83
N ALA A 134 -15.05 -6.62 -8.45
CA ALA A 134 -13.68 -7.13 -8.55
C ALA A 134 -13.14 -7.02 -9.99
N GLU A 135 -13.98 -7.28 -10.99
CA GLU A 135 -13.64 -7.23 -12.41
C GLU A 135 -13.38 -5.80 -12.90
N ALA A 136 -14.18 -4.83 -12.42
CA ALA A 136 -13.98 -3.42 -12.78
C ALA A 136 -12.68 -2.85 -12.20
N LEU A 137 -12.38 -3.15 -10.92
CA LEU A 137 -11.08 -2.79 -10.33
C LEU A 137 -9.93 -3.48 -11.05
N ASP A 138 -10.06 -4.78 -11.35
CA ASP A 138 -9.04 -5.55 -12.06
C ASP A 138 -8.74 -4.98 -13.46
N ALA A 139 -9.78 -4.61 -14.21
CA ALA A 139 -9.65 -3.99 -15.53
C ALA A 139 -8.99 -2.60 -15.45
N ALA A 140 -9.44 -1.74 -14.53
CA ALA A 140 -8.86 -0.41 -14.36
C ALA A 140 -7.38 -0.46 -13.98
N LEU A 141 -6.99 -1.37 -13.09
CA LEU A 141 -5.57 -1.58 -12.74
C LEU A 141 -4.75 -2.12 -13.91
N ALA A 142 -5.36 -2.91 -14.80
CA ALA A 142 -4.70 -3.42 -16.00
C ALA A 142 -4.48 -2.35 -17.08
N ASP A 143 -5.32 -1.32 -17.11
CA ASP A 143 -5.23 -0.19 -18.03
C ASP A 143 -4.20 0.88 -17.60
N LEU A 144 -3.72 0.82 -16.36
CA LEU A 144 -2.71 1.76 -15.88
C LEU A 144 -1.38 1.59 -16.64
N PRO A 145 -0.77 2.69 -17.14
CA PRO A 145 0.52 2.61 -17.79
C PRO A 145 1.60 2.21 -16.76
N MET A 146 2.57 1.43 -17.22
CA MET A 146 3.75 1.16 -16.40
C MET A 146 4.53 2.46 -16.13
N PRO A 147 5.17 2.58 -14.95
CA PRO A 147 5.96 3.76 -14.63
C PRO A 147 7.11 3.87 -15.63
N ALA A 148 7.00 4.86 -16.50
CA ALA A 148 8.07 5.30 -17.39
C ALA A 148 8.79 6.47 -16.73
N ALA A 149 10.08 6.62 -16.98
CA ALA A 149 10.84 7.75 -16.43
C ALA A 149 10.16 9.07 -16.82
N THR A 150 9.66 9.79 -15.82
CA THR A 150 9.07 11.12 -15.96
C THR A 150 10.09 12.17 -15.54
N PRO A 151 9.97 13.43 -16.01
CA PRO A 151 10.68 14.53 -15.40
C PRO A 151 10.45 14.53 -13.88
N VAL A 152 11.48 14.88 -13.11
CA VAL A 152 11.39 14.93 -11.64
C VAL A 152 10.25 15.86 -11.25
N ASP A 153 9.25 15.31 -10.55
CA ASP A 153 8.17 16.08 -9.97
C ASP A 153 8.74 16.89 -8.78
N PRO A 154 8.74 18.23 -8.82
CA PRO A 154 9.20 19.04 -7.70
C PRO A 154 8.32 18.87 -6.44
N ALA A 155 7.12 18.32 -6.56
CA ALA A 155 6.25 18.01 -5.44
C ALA A 155 6.65 16.73 -4.69
N LEU A 156 7.61 15.95 -5.20
CA LEU A 156 8.06 14.75 -4.52
C LEU A 156 8.83 15.12 -3.24
N PRO A 157 8.49 14.55 -2.07
CA PRO A 157 9.22 14.84 -0.84
C PRO A 157 10.71 14.51 -1.02
N PRO A 158 11.64 15.46 -0.77
CA PRO A 158 13.07 15.22 -0.93
C PRO A 158 13.59 14.02 -0.13
N ALA A 159 12.98 13.77 1.04
CA ALA A 159 13.25 12.60 1.87
C ALA A 159 12.97 11.28 1.16
N LEU A 160 11.92 11.21 0.33
CA LEU A 160 11.58 10.00 -0.42
C LEU A 160 12.63 9.70 -1.49
N THR A 161 13.07 10.73 -2.24
CA THR A 161 14.19 10.61 -3.19
C THR A 161 15.47 10.15 -2.50
N ALA A 162 15.76 10.66 -1.30
CA ALA A 162 16.93 10.26 -0.54
C ALA A 162 16.85 8.79 -0.07
N LEU A 163 15.68 8.35 0.42
CA LEU A 163 15.46 7.00 0.95
C LEU A 163 15.46 5.93 -0.14
N LEU A 164 14.77 6.19 -1.26
CA LEU A 164 14.71 5.24 -2.37
C LEU A 164 15.91 5.37 -3.33
N GLY A 165 16.72 6.43 -3.18
CA GLY A 165 17.93 6.64 -3.95
C GLY A 165 19.09 5.73 -3.55
N GLN A 166 20.17 5.75 -4.32
CA GLN A 166 21.23 4.76 -4.19
C GLN A 166 21.92 4.76 -2.81
N ALA A 167 22.11 5.93 -2.18
CA ALA A 167 22.91 6.06 -0.96
C ALA A 167 22.28 5.41 0.28
N ALA A 168 20.95 5.35 0.37
CA ALA A 168 20.25 4.81 1.53
C ALA A 168 19.78 3.35 1.35
N TRP A 169 19.64 2.90 0.09
CA TRP A 169 19.05 1.61 -0.26
C TRP A 169 19.63 0.41 0.49
N ASP A 170 20.96 0.30 0.54
CA ASP A 170 21.62 -0.89 1.10
C ASP A 170 21.37 -1.02 2.61
N GLY A 171 21.11 0.09 3.30
CA GLY A 171 20.74 0.12 4.72
C GLY A 171 19.25 -0.08 4.99
N LEU A 172 18.41 -0.15 3.95
CA LEU A 172 16.95 -0.28 4.07
C LEU A 172 16.43 -1.67 3.68
N HIS A 173 17.32 -2.64 3.47
CA HIS A 173 16.90 -4.02 3.25
C HIS A 173 16.07 -4.51 4.45
N GLY A 174 14.92 -5.12 4.18
CA GLY A 174 13.97 -5.53 5.22
C GLY A 174 13.03 -4.44 5.71
N CYS A 175 13.17 -3.20 5.25
CA CYS A 175 12.31 -2.11 5.68
C CYS A 175 11.04 -1.94 4.83
N SER A 176 10.06 -1.24 5.40
CA SER A 176 8.98 -0.62 4.64
C SER A 176 8.99 0.90 4.84
N LEU A 177 8.52 1.62 3.82
CA LEU A 177 8.29 3.06 3.87
C LEU A 177 6.79 3.33 3.80
N TRP A 178 6.29 4.26 4.60
CA TRP A 178 4.88 4.65 4.64
C TRP A 178 4.74 6.17 4.61
N LEU A 179 3.88 6.66 3.72
CA LEU A 179 3.63 8.09 3.51
C LEU A 179 2.15 8.31 3.16
N HIS A 180 1.57 9.38 3.69
CA HIS A 180 0.35 10.00 3.16
C HIS A 180 0.57 11.51 3.02
N ALA A 181 -0.37 12.20 2.37
CA ALA A 181 -0.22 13.59 1.97
C ALA A 181 0.13 14.59 3.10
N ALA A 182 -0.21 14.28 4.36
CA ALA A 182 0.03 15.19 5.49
C ALA A 182 1.32 14.90 6.28
N THR A 183 2.07 13.85 5.95
CA THR A 183 3.30 13.48 6.68
C THR A 183 4.48 13.28 5.75
N GLY A 184 5.69 13.27 6.32
CA GLY A 184 6.90 12.80 5.63
C GLY A 184 7.00 11.26 5.67
N PRO A 185 7.89 10.66 4.85
CA PRO A 185 8.00 9.22 4.79
C PRO A 185 8.52 8.67 6.13
N THR A 186 7.84 7.66 6.66
CA THR A 186 8.27 6.94 7.86
C THR A 186 8.87 5.59 7.47
N VAL A 187 10.00 5.24 8.08
CA VAL A 187 10.70 3.97 7.83
C VAL A 187 10.36 2.99 8.97
N GLN A 188 10.00 1.77 8.64
CA GLN A 188 9.74 0.71 9.61
C GLN A 188 10.60 -0.53 9.32
N PRO A 189 11.10 -1.23 10.37
CA PRO A 189 11.76 -2.53 10.20
C PRO A 189 10.66 -3.58 9.95
N ALA A 190 10.46 -3.98 8.69
CA ALA A 190 9.32 -4.76 8.19
C ALA A 190 7.97 -3.99 8.20
N LEU A 191 6.85 -4.70 8.25
CA LEU A 191 5.51 -4.11 8.34
C LEU A 191 5.33 -3.41 9.72
N PRO A 192 4.67 -2.23 9.77
CA PRO A 192 4.47 -1.46 11.00
C PRO A 192 3.79 -2.28 12.11
N GLN A 193 4.29 -2.22 13.35
CA GLN A 193 3.69 -2.91 14.51
C GLN A 193 3.37 -1.94 15.64
N GLY A 194 2.50 -2.34 16.57
CA GLY A 194 2.18 -1.57 17.77
C GLY A 194 1.77 -0.13 17.48
N ALA A 195 2.46 0.84 18.07
CA ALA A 195 2.17 2.27 17.86
C ALA A 195 2.35 2.72 16.40
N ALA A 196 3.28 2.10 15.67
CA ALA A 196 3.50 2.42 14.26
C ALA A 196 2.34 1.89 13.38
N PHE A 197 1.80 0.72 13.69
CA PHE A 197 0.55 0.25 13.06
C PHE A 197 -0.60 1.19 13.36
N ALA A 198 -0.75 1.59 14.64
CA ALA A 198 -1.84 2.46 15.04
C ALA A 198 -1.79 3.84 14.38
N ALA A 199 -0.58 4.35 14.09
CA ALA A 199 -0.42 5.60 13.35
C ALA A 199 -0.99 5.54 11.92
N LEU A 200 -1.11 4.36 11.30
CA LEU A 200 -1.73 4.20 9.99
C LEU A 200 -3.25 4.47 10.00
N PHE A 201 -3.88 4.39 11.18
CA PHE A 201 -5.33 4.55 11.32
C PHE A 201 -5.70 5.79 12.14
N ARG A 202 -4.81 6.78 12.19
CA ARG A 202 -5.11 8.10 12.76
C ARG A 202 -5.42 9.09 11.64
N PRO A 203 -6.42 9.97 11.82
CA PRO A 203 -6.75 11.03 10.86
C PRO A 203 -5.64 12.08 10.75
#